data_AF-A0A3P6RW26-F1
#
_entry.id   AF-A0A3P6RW26-F1
#
_cell.length_a   1.000
_cell.length_b   1.000
_cell.length_c   1.000
_cell.angle_alpha   90.00
_cell.angle_beta   90.00
_cell.angle_gamma   90.00
#
_symmetry.space_group_name_H-M   'P 1'
#
loop_
_entity.id
_entity.type
_entity.pdbx_description
1 polymer ?
#
loop_
_entity_poly.entity_id
_entity_poly.type
_entity_poly.pdbx_seq_one_letter_code
_entity_poly.pdbx_strand_id
1 'polypeptide(L)'
;MIGDDKIEEFLEIIKVVRNRTLSKEERLQEIRPLLQNYTDRITLETMGNLTDLHDFIMERVENASAKVKEVFHKIYDLTADIDFDKKSEAEQNNEVCRF
;
A
#
# COMPACT_ATOMS: atom_id res chain seq x y z
N MET A 1 -9.07 -14.36 12.02
CA MET A 1 -9.01 -13.95 10.60
C MET A 1 -9.55 -12.54 10.51
N ILE A 2 -8.82 -11.66 9.84
CA ILE A 2 -9.37 -10.37 9.38
C ILE A 2 -10.37 -10.74 8.27
N GLY A 3 -11.56 -10.14 8.26
CA GLY A 3 -12.54 -10.40 7.19
C GLY A 3 -12.10 -9.75 5.88
N ASP A 4 -12.47 -10.35 4.76
CA ASP A 4 -12.13 -9.87 3.41
C ASP A 4 -12.57 -8.41 3.20
N ASP A 5 -13.70 -8.02 3.79
CA ASP A 5 -14.24 -6.65 3.83
C ASP A 5 -13.24 -5.65 4.43
N LYS A 6 -12.61 -6.01 5.54
CA LYS A 6 -11.62 -5.15 6.22
C LYS A 6 -10.30 -5.04 5.46
N ILE A 7 -9.96 -6.08 4.68
CA ILE A 7 -8.79 -6.07 3.80
C ILE A 7 -9.06 -5.15 2.61
N GLU A 8 -10.23 -5.27 1.98
CA GLU A 8 -10.65 -4.41 0.87
C GLU A 8 -10.70 -2.93 1.28
N GLU A 9 -11.33 -2.60 2.41
CA GLU A 9 -11.35 -1.23 2.94
C GLU A 9 -9.94 -0.68 3.18
N PHE A 10 -9.02 -1.53 3.65
CA PHE A 10 -7.67 -1.09 3.96
C PHE A 10 -6.88 -0.85 2.68
N LEU A 11 -7.07 -1.69 1.66
CA LEU A 11 -6.44 -1.52 0.36
C LEU A 11 -6.92 -0.24 -0.34
N GLU A 12 -8.17 0.19 -0.15
CA GLU A 12 -8.63 1.50 -0.64
C GLU A 12 -7.88 2.66 0.01
N ILE A 13 -7.66 2.61 1.33
CA ILE A 13 -6.82 3.61 2.02
C ILE A 13 -5.39 3.58 1.47
N ILE A 14 -4.82 2.40 1.29
CA ILE A 14 -3.47 2.24 0.75
C ILE A 14 -3.40 2.86 -0.65
N LYS A 15 -4.32 2.56 -1.57
CA LYS A 15 -4.34 3.16 -2.93
C LYS A 15 -4.24 4.68 -2.90
N VAL A 16 -4.96 5.34 -2.00
CA VAL A 16 -4.88 6.80 -1.83
C VAL A 16 -3.50 7.22 -1.33
N VAL A 17 -2.94 6.57 -0.31
CA VAL A 17 -1.57 6.83 0.17
C VAL A 17 -0.55 6.76 -0.97
N ARG A 18 -0.67 5.76 -1.85
CA ARG A 18 0.24 5.54 -2.99
C ARG A 18 0.12 6.58 -4.10
N ASN A 19 -0.96 7.35 -4.14
CA ASN A 19 -1.24 8.28 -5.23
C ASN A 19 -0.40 9.57 -5.15
N ARG A 20 0.85 9.50 -5.64
CA ARG A 20 1.77 10.65 -5.69
C ARG A 20 1.44 11.71 -6.73
N THR A 21 0.34 11.56 -7.47
CA THR A 21 -0.20 12.66 -8.29
C THR A 21 -0.91 13.71 -7.44
N LEU A 22 -1.28 13.35 -6.22
CA LEU A 22 -1.88 14.21 -5.21
C LEU A 22 -0.84 14.64 -4.17
N SER A 23 -1.02 15.84 -3.63
CA SER A 23 -0.29 16.28 -2.44
C SER A 23 -0.63 15.41 -1.22
N LYS A 24 0.18 15.51 -0.16
CA LYS A 24 -0.13 14.85 1.12
C LYS A 24 -1.49 15.28 1.67
N GLU A 25 -1.81 16.57 1.59
CA GLU A 25 -3.05 17.12 2.14
C GLU A 25 -4.28 16.58 1.40
N GLU A 26 -4.22 16.52 0.07
CA GLU A 26 -5.28 15.95 -0.76
C GLU A 26 -5.50 14.46 -0.45
N ARG A 27 -4.42 13.67 -0.31
CA ARG A 27 -4.51 12.27 0.11
C ARG A 27 -5.17 12.12 1.48
N LEU A 28 -4.82 12.97 2.44
CA LEU A 28 -5.43 12.93 3.78
C LEU A 28 -6.91 13.34 3.78
N GLN A 29 -7.31 14.24 2.88
CA GLN A 29 -8.72 14.60 2.70
C GLN A 29 -9.53 13.41 2.16
N GLU A 30 -8.97 12.65 1.20
CA GLU A 30 -9.60 11.44 0.65
C GLU A 30 -9.63 10.27 1.65
N ILE A 31 -8.59 10.13 2.49
CA ILE A 31 -8.50 9.07 3.51
C ILE A 31 -9.47 9.30 4.66
N ARG A 32 -9.69 10.55 5.07
CA ARG A 32 -10.51 10.91 6.24
C ARG A 32 -11.90 10.21 6.28
N PRO A 33 -12.72 10.20 5.21
CA PRO A 33 -14.00 9.49 5.24
C PRO A 33 -13.84 7.96 5.34
N LEU A 34 -12.78 7.37 4.77
CA LEU A 34 -12.53 5.92 4.80
C LEU A 34 -12.21 5.41 6.23
N LEU A 35 -11.67 6.28 7.08
CA LEU A 35 -11.34 5.95 8.47
C LEU A 35 -12.55 5.81 9.39
N GLN A 36 -13.76 6.20 8.95
CA GLN A 36 -14.97 6.11 9.78
C GLN A 36 -15.31 4.67 10.21
N ASN A 37 -14.87 3.68 9.44
CA ASN A 37 -15.10 2.26 9.70
C ASN A 37 -14.01 1.62 10.58
N TYR A 38 -12.95 2.37 10.91
CA TYR A 38 -11.81 1.87 11.68
C TYR A 38 -11.90 2.27 13.15
N THR A 39 -11.48 1.35 14.03
CA THR A 39 -11.27 1.64 15.46
C THR A 39 -10.17 2.69 15.65
N ASP A 40 -10.14 3.33 16.82
CA ASP A 40 -9.22 4.39 17.28
C ASP A 40 -7.72 4.17 17.02
N ARG A 41 -7.30 2.96 16.62
CA ARG A 41 -5.91 2.60 16.29
C ARG A 41 -5.43 3.14 14.94
N ILE A 42 -6.32 3.34 13.96
CA ILE A 42 -5.96 3.91 12.66
C ILE A 42 -6.46 5.34 12.61
N THR A 43 -5.57 6.27 12.96
CA THR A 43 -5.88 7.70 12.99
C THR A 43 -5.43 8.40 11.70
N LEU A 44 -6.01 9.57 11.42
CA LEU A 44 -5.56 10.40 10.29
C LEU A 44 -4.08 10.79 10.44
N GLU A 45 -3.60 10.99 11.67
CA GLU A 45 -2.18 11.20 11.97
C GLU A 45 -1.32 10.00 11.56
N THR A 46 -1.77 8.78 11.88
CA THR A 46 -1.08 7.55 11.49
C THR A 46 -1.00 7.43 9.97
N MET A 47 -2.07 7.80 9.26
CA MET A 47 -2.09 7.84 7.78
C MET A 47 -1.19 8.94 7.22
N GLY A 48 -1.08 10.08 7.91
CA GLY A 48 -0.12 11.13 7.60
C GLY A 48 1.33 10.64 7.67
N ASN A 49 1.68 9.92 8.74
CA ASN A 49 3.01 9.33 8.90
C ASN A 49 3.30 8.25 7.85
N LEU A 50 2.30 7.43 7.51
CA LEU A 50 2.42 6.42 6.45
C LEU A 50 2.62 7.08 5.07
N THR A 51 1.95 8.20 4.82
CA THR A 51 2.11 8.99 3.59
C THR A 51 3.52 9.58 3.46
N ASP A 52 4.06 10.14 4.56
CA ASP A 52 5.44 10.64 4.57
C ASP A 52 6.46 9.53 4.33
N LEU A 53 6.28 8.38 4.99
CA LEU A 53 7.13 7.22 4.82
C LEU A 53 7.10 6.72 3.37
N HIS A 54 5.91 6.62 2.79
CA HIS A 54 5.74 6.25 1.39
C HIS A 54 6.50 7.19 0.45
N ASP A 55 6.31 8.50 0.61
CA ASP A 55 6.95 9.48 -0.26
C ASP A 55 8.47 9.44 -0.15
N PHE A 56 8.99 9.29 1.07
CA PHE A 56 10.42 9.08 1.32
C PHE A 56 10.94 7.84 0.60
N ILE A 57 10.25 6.70 0.71
CA ILE A 57 10.66 5.45 0.05
C ILE A 57 10.68 5.64 -1.46
N MET A 58 9.62 6.22 -2.04
CA MET A 58 9.51 6.38 -3.48
C MET A 58 10.56 7.34 -4.05
N GLU A 59 10.90 8.42 -3.34
CA GLU A 59 12.00 9.31 -3.74
C GLU A 59 13.34 8.55 -3.84
N ARG A 60 13.59 7.61 -2.92
CA ARG A 60 14.81 6.77 -2.97
C ARG A 60 14.76 5.75 -4.11
N VAL A 61 13.61 5.13 -4.33
CA VAL A 61 13.41 4.16 -5.42
C VAL A 61 13.58 4.83 -6.79
N GLU A 62 13.04 6.05 -6.97
CA GLU A 62 13.18 6.82 -8.22
C GLU A 62 14.62 7.13 -8.60
N ASN A 63 15.51 7.22 -7.61
CA ASN A 63 16.94 7.44 -7.81
C ASN A 63 17.78 6.15 -7.81
N ALA A 64 17.16 4.99 -7.60
CA ALA A 64 17.85 3.71 -7.55
C ALA A 64 18.18 3.14 -8.95
N SER A 65 18.98 2.07 -8.97
CA SER A 65 19.26 1.33 -10.20
C SER A 65 18.00 0.67 -10.77
N ALA A 66 18.00 0.39 -12.07
CA ALA A 66 16.86 -0.25 -12.74
C ALA A 66 16.44 -1.57 -12.07
N LYS A 67 17.43 -2.40 -11.69
CA LYS A 67 17.19 -3.66 -10.98
C LYS A 67 16.50 -3.46 -9.63
N VAL A 68 16.88 -2.43 -8.88
CA VAL A 68 16.25 -2.13 -7.58
C VAL A 68 14.82 -1.62 -7.78
N LYS A 69 14.59 -0.77 -8.77
CA LYS A 69 13.23 -0.29 -9.12
C LYS A 69 12.31 -1.44 -9.49
N GLU A 70 12.78 -2.34 -10.34
CA GLU A 70 12.03 -3.51 -10.79
C GLU A 70 11.62 -4.40 -9.60
N VAL A 71 12.58 -4.77 -8.75
CA VAL A 71 12.30 -5.59 -7.56
C VAL A 71 11.36 -4.88 -6.60
N PHE A 72 11.58 -3.57 -6.36
CA PHE A 72 10.74 -2.81 -5.45
C PHE A 72 9.31 -2.70 -5.96
N HIS A 73 9.09 -2.26 -7.20
CA HIS A 73 7.74 -2.14 -7.76
C HIS A 73 7.01 -3.48 -7.75
N LYS A 74 7.70 -4.58 -8.01
CA LYS A 74 7.10 -5.90 -7.92
C LYS A 74 6.61 -6.23 -6.50
N ILE A 75 7.46 -6.07 -5.49
CA ILE A 75 7.07 -6.29 -4.08
C ILE A 75 5.90 -5.35 -3.73
N TYR A 76 5.99 -4.12 -4.19
CA TYR A 76 5.01 -3.08 -3.94
C TYR A 76 3.64 -3.42 -4.52
N ASP A 77 3.59 -3.94 -5.74
CA ASP A 77 2.36 -4.37 -6.40
C ASP A 77 1.75 -5.59 -5.73
N LEU A 78 2.56 -6.63 -5.46
CA LEU A 78 2.08 -7.87 -4.82
C LEU A 78 1.50 -7.59 -3.42
N THR A 79 2.11 -6.69 -2.65
CA THR A 79 1.66 -6.35 -1.29
C THR A 79 0.40 -5.48 -1.25
N ALA A 80 -0.15 -5.07 -2.39
CA ALA A 80 -1.46 -4.43 -2.47
C ALA A 80 -2.45 -5.19 -3.37
N ASP A 81 -2.08 -6.38 -3.83
CA ASP A 81 -2.94 -7.22 -4.64
C ASP A 81 -3.71 -8.17 -3.71
N ILE A 82 -5.02 -7.94 -3.58
CA ILE A 82 -5.88 -8.80 -2.77
C ILE A 82 -5.96 -10.22 -3.31
N ASP A 83 -5.82 -10.39 -4.63
CA ASP A 83 -5.83 -11.71 -5.26
C ASP A 83 -4.53 -12.44 -4.94
N PHE A 84 -3.43 -11.72 -4.75
CA PHE A 84 -2.19 -12.30 -4.22
C PHE A 84 -2.36 -12.79 -2.78
N ASP A 85 -2.99 -11.99 -1.90
CA ASP A 85 -3.23 -12.37 -0.51
C ASP A 85 -4.19 -13.56 -0.35
N LYS A 86 -5.09 -13.78 -1.32
CA LYS A 86 -6.05 -14.89 -1.34
C LYS A 86 -5.47 -16.22 -1.86
N LYS A 87 -4.28 -16.19 -2.48
CA LYS A 87 -3.59 -17.40 -2.98
C LYS A 87 -3.06 -18.28 -1.85
N SER A 88 -2.87 -19.56 -2.14
CA SER A 88 -2.12 -20.46 -1.25
C SER A 88 -0.64 -20.07 -1.17
N GLU A 89 0.05 -20.48 -0.10
CA GLU A 89 1.50 -20.22 0.06
C GLU A 89 2.32 -20.73 -1.14
N ALA A 90 1.92 -21.86 -1.74
CA ALA A 90 2.60 -22.42 -2.90
C ALA A 90 2.40 -21.54 -4.17
N GLU A 91 1.22 -20.96 -4.35
CA GLU A 91 0.92 -20.05 -5.46
C GLU A 91 1.63 -18.72 -5.29
N GLN A 92 1.62 -18.16 -4.07
CA GLN A 92 2.38 -16.94 -3.75
C GLN A 92 3.88 -17.14 -4.00
N ASN A 93 4.45 -18.25 -3.52
CA ASN A 93 5.86 -18.58 -3.76
C ASN A 93 6.17 -18.71 -5.26
N ASN A 94 5.28 -19.34 -6.03
CA ASN A 94 5.48 -19.44 -7.48
C ASN A 94 5.48 -18.07 -8.17
N GLU A 95 4.59 -17.14 -7.80
CA GLU A 95 4.58 -15.78 -8.35
C GLU A 95 5.80 -14.96 -7.91
N VAL A 96 6.26 -15.13 -6.67
CA VAL A 96 7.50 -14.51 -6.20
C VAL A 96 8.71 -15.07 -6.96
N CYS A 97 8.80 -16.39 -7.18
CA CYS A 97 9.92 -17.08 -7.81
C CYS A 97 9.95 -17.06 -9.35
N ARG A 98 8.88 -16.65 -10.03
CA ARG A 98 8.81 -16.55 -11.51
C ARG A 98 9.59 -15.38 -12.11
N PHE A 99 10.38 -14.68 -11.31
CA PHE A 99 11.16 -13.51 -11.67
C PHE A 99 12.60 -13.70 -11.17
#